data_AF-W6ZRG2-F1
#
_entry.id   AF-W6ZRG2-F1
#
_cell.length_a   1.000
_cell.length_b   1.000
_cell.length_c   1.000
_cell.angle_alpha   90.00
_cell.angle_beta   90.00
_cell.angle_gamma   90.00
#
_symmetry.space_group_name_H-M   'P 1'
#
loop_
_entity.id
_entity.type
_entity.pdbx_description
1 polymer ?
#
loop_
_entity_poly.entity_id
_entity_poly.type
_entity_poly.pdbx_seq_one_letter_code
_entity_poly.pdbx_strand_id
1 'polypeptide(L)'
;MDTTYTYQDAVDNVIAAFKPAYDSSDNPICVICGREYGSGGAGFEPDNINFLSQLPGPIRRRYIEDTVEAIQTPCNHTFCLQCISFWCQDKAICTCPMCRHPIILKRNPADLERPDQDLFWDENDVLCLPPRCMTVLGWENRNIFKLQTRDLVTTMKPMPFRWIKETMLHDLPVIMVSVARRFYYHDLRPKETVPCDLLSLARHDPSIKRFPVIRTLEALARDDAPIAYHEDAFRLHEGLCDIINDPQGITFDNDGTCQSWGKAVLAVMTTLIEEKTLVGTDGGVSQRKWWMYVWCVIKALMVWQAYAARLRVVWRLRHEQGEYDWHD
;
A
#
# COMPACT_ATOMS: atom_id res chain seq x y z
N MET A 1 -11.42 11.83 8.84
CA MET A 1 -10.06 11.80 9.43
C MET A 1 -9.71 10.32 9.59
N ASP A 2 -9.27 9.69 8.50
CA ASP A 2 -9.08 8.22 8.40
C ASP A 2 -7.60 7.85 8.44
N THR A 3 -6.92 8.24 9.51
CA THR A 3 -5.62 7.66 9.85
C THR A 3 -5.72 7.10 11.27
N THR A 4 -6.14 5.84 11.38
CA THR A 4 -6.32 5.11 12.64
C THR A 4 -5.02 4.54 13.22
N TYR A 5 -3.86 4.89 12.66
CA TYR A 5 -2.59 4.24 12.99
C TYR A 5 -1.52 5.23 13.44
N THR A 6 -0.81 4.84 14.51
CA THR A 6 0.40 5.50 14.99
C THR A 6 1.62 4.72 14.50
N TYR A 7 2.66 5.41 14.03
CA TYR A 7 3.92 4.79 13.65
C TYR A 7 4.94 4.77 14.80
N GLN A 8 5.76 3.72 14.85
CA GLN A 8 6.80 3.46 15.84
C GLN A 8 7.85 4.56 15.87
N ASP A 9 8.24 5.11 14.73
CA ASP A 9 9.19 6.21 14.68
C ASP A 9 8.61 7.50 15.29
N ALA A 10 7.30 7.75 15.09
CA ALA A 10 6.61 8.83 15.78
C ALA A 10 6.60 8.62 17.30
N VAL A 11 6.41 7.37 17.75
CA VAL A 11 6.49 6.98 19.16
C VAL A 11 7.90 7.14 19.71
N ASP A 12 8.92 6.67 19.00
CA ASP A 12 10.32 6.77 19.40
C ASP A 12 10.75 8.24 19.54
N ASN A 13 10.31 9.09 18.60
CA ASN A 13 10.54 10.54 18.66
C ASN A 13 9.87 11.19 19.89
N VAL A 14 8.66 10.73 20.22
CA VAL A 14 7.90 11.18 21.39
C VAL A 14 8.56 10.72 22.69
N ILE A 15 8.99 9.46 22.78
CA ILE A 15 9.75 8.92 23.91
C ILE A 15 11.05 9.69 24.09
N ALA A 16 11.75 10.01 22.99
CA ALA A 16 12.99 10.79 23.04
C ALA A 16 12.78 12.25 23.46
N ALA A 17 11.59 12.82 23.22
CA ALA A 17 11.27 14.20 23.52
C ALA A 17 10.67 14.41 24.93
N PHE A 18 10.07 13.38 25.51
CA PHE A 18 9.26 13.48 26.72
C PHE A 18 9.76 12.61 27.87
N LYS A 19 9.16 12.78 29.05
CA LYS A 19 9.47 11.97 30.23
C LYS A 19 8.33 10.97 30.47
N PRO A 20 8.63 9.70 30.82
CA PRO A 20 7.61 8.79 31.31
C PRO A 20 6.95 9.40 32.57
N ALA A 21 5.62 9.29 32.67
CA ALA A 21 4.90 9.74 33.85
C ALA A 21 4.82 8.58 34.85
N TYR A 22 5.67 8.59 35.88
CA TYR A 22 5.79 7.47 36.82
C TYR A 22 4.68 7.41 37.88
N ASP A 23 3.98 8.52 38.14
CA ASP A 23 2.91 8.58 39.15
C ASP A 23 1.88 9.65 38.75
N SER A 24 0.82 9.27 38.02
CA SER A 24 -0.31 10.18 37.79
C SER A 24 -1.41 9.93 38.82
N SER A 25 -1.14 10.18 40.10
CA SER A 25 -2.19 10.16 41.15
C SER A 25 -3.33 11.14 40.86
N ASP A 26 -3.04 12.19 40.08
CA ASP A 26 -3.95 13.33 39.90
C ASP A 26 -4.85 13.22 38.66
N ASN A 27 -4.55 12.33 37.70
CA ASN A 27 -5.40 12.07 36.53
C ASN A 27 -5.14 10.67 35.96
N PRO A 28 -5.98 9.66 36.28
CA PRO A 28 -5.75 8.27 35.87
C PRO A 28 -6.11 8.00 34.41
N ILE A 29 -6.65 8.99 33.67
CA ILE A 29 -7.16 8.83 32.32
C ILE A 29 -6.49 9.76 31.31
N CYS A 30 -6.35 9.30 30.07
CA CYS A 30 -5.93 10.13 28.97
C CYS A 30 -7.05 11.08 28.53
N VAL A 31 -6.80 12.39 28.52
CA VAL A 31 -7.80 13.40 28.12
C VAL A 31 -8.19 13.36 26.63
N ILE A 32 -7.44 12.65 25.78
CA ILE A 32 -7.73 12.53 24.34
C ILE A 32 -8.63 11.33 24.06
N CYS A 33 -8.26 10.14 24.55
CA CYS A 33 -9.02 8.91 24.26
C CYS A 33 -9.90 8.43 25.42
N GLY A 34 -9.79 9.03 26.60
CA GLY A 34 -10.54 8.65 27.81
C GLY A 34 -10.09 7.35 28.48
N ARG A 35 -9.08 6.65 27.94
CA ARG A 35 -8.60 5.37 28.50
C ARG A 35 -7.77 5.56 29.76
N GLU A 36 -7.92 4.63 30.70
CA GLU A 36 -7.14 4.58 31.94
C GLU A 36 -5.70 4.15 31.67
N TYR A 37 -4.74 4.83 32.31
CA TYR A 37 -3.33 4.45 32.21
C TYR A 37 -3.08 3.08 32.86
N GLY A 38 -2.27 2.25 32.20
CA GLY A 38 -2.01 0.87 32.61
C GLY A 38 -3.13 -0.12 32.24
N SER A 39 -4.25 0.34 31.67
CA SER A 39 -5.24 -0.55 31.07
C SER A 39 -4.66 -1.25 29.84
N GLY A 40 -5.26 -2.39 29.45
CA GLY A 40 -4.93 -3.04 28.19
C GLY A 40 -5.11 -2.05 27.04
N GLY A 41 -4.11 -1.95 26.17
CA GLY A 41 -4.22 -1.14 24.96
C GLY A 41 -5.36 -1.64 24.07
N ALA A 42 -5.63 -0.93 22.98
CA ALA A 42 -6.58 -1.38 21.97
C ALA A 42 -5.96 -2.60 21.27
N GLY A 43 -6.01 -3.74 21.94
CA GLY A 43 -5.42 -4.98 21.51
C GLY A 43 -5.94 -5.35 20.13
N PHE A 44 -4.98 -5.60 19.24
CA PHE A 44 -5.07 -6.32 17.98
C PHE A 44 -6.49 -6.71 17.49
N GLU A 45 -7.01 -5.99 16.48
CA GLU A 45 -7.94 -6.62 15.54
C GLU A 45 -7.17 -7.60 14.63
N PRO A 46 -7.72 -8.78 14.29
CA PRO A 46 -7.00 -9.84 13.56
C PRO A 46 -6.67 -9.54 12.09
N ASP A 47 -6.98 -8.35 11.57
CA ASP A 47 -6.82 -7.99 10.16
C ASP A 47 -5.37 -7.58 9.85
N ASN A 48 -4.57 -8.63 9.77
CA ASN A 48 -3.12 -8.66 9.73
C ASN A 48 -2.54 -8.33 8.35
N ILE A 49 -2.80 -7.12 7.85
CA ILE A 49 -2.05 -6.52 6.71
C ILE A 49 -0.63 -6.08 7.16
N ASN A 50 -0.33 -6.19 8.46
CA ASN A 50 0.96 -5.87 9.09
C ASN A 50 2.15 -6.77 8.70
N PHE A 51 1.94 -7.79 7.87
CA PHE A 51 3.05 -8.54 7.28
C PHE A 51 3.54 -7.93 5.97
N LEU A 52 2.72 -7.10 5.31
CA LEU A 52 3.12 -6.41 4.09
C LEU A 52 3.83 -5.08 4.38
N SER A 53 3.62 -4.54 5.57
CA SER A 53 4.48 -3.50 6.15
C SER A 53 5.88 -4.00 6.51
N GLN A 54 6.17 -5.30 6.33
CA GLN A 54 7.49 -5.90 6.49
C GLN A 54 8.16 -6.22 5.13
N LEU A 55 7.51 -5.91 4.00
CA LEU A 55 8.17 -5.96 2.69
C LEU A 55 9.34 -4.96 2.65
N PRO A 56 10.57 -5.37 2.29
CA PRO A 56 11.73 -4.53 2.58
C PRO A 56 11.80 -3.24 1.76
N GLY A 57 12.24 -2.23 2.50
CA GLY A 57 12.23 -0.80 2.22
C GLY A 57 11.79 -0.08 3.50
N PRO A 58 12.10 1.22 3.70
CA PRO A 58 11.93 1.87 5.00
C PRO A 58 10.44 2.11 5.27
N ILE A 59 9.76 1.10 5.81
CA ILE A 59 8.40 1.18 6.32
C ILE A 59 8.51 1.58 7.77
N ARG A 60 7.90 2.73 8.10
CA ARG A 60 7.67 3.11 9.47
C ARG A 60 6.82 2.01 10.11
N ARG A 61 7.41 1.24 11.02
CA ARG A 61 6.74 0.16 11.75
C ARG A 61 5.50 0.75 12.42
N ARG A 62 4.34 0.09 12.42
CA ARG A 62 3.20 0.57 13.21
C ARG A 62 3.49 0.32 14.69
N TYR A 63 3.16 1.30 15.53
CA TYR A 63 3.16 1.11 16.97
C TYR A 63 1.93 0.31 17.37
N ILE A 64 2.14 -0.72 18.19
CA ILE A 64 1.09 -1.52 18.80
C ILE A 64 1.14 -1.21 20.29
N GLU A 65 0.07 -0.64 20.80
CA GLU A 65 -0.05 -0.32 22.22
C GLU A 65 -0.56 -1.56 22.95
N ASP A 66 0.33 -2.26 23.65
CA ASP A 66 -0.05 -3.41 24.50
C ASP A 66 -0.67 -2.93 25.82
N THR A 67 -0.14 -1.84 26.37
CA THR A 67 -0.60 -1.17 27.59
C THR A 67 -0.70 0.33 27.36
N VAL A 68 -1.72 0.99 27.90
CA VAL A 68 -1.90 2.44 27.79
C VAL A 68 -0.86 3.16 28.65
N GLU A 69 0.30 3.47 28.08
CA GLU A 69 1.43 4.10 28.77
C GLU A 69 1.25 5.62 28.90
N ALA A 70 1.47 6.17 30.09
CA ALA A 70 1.39 7.59 30.36
C ALA A 70 2.72 8.30 30.04
N ILE A 71 2.66 9.41 29.30
CA ILE A 71 3.82 10.22 28.97
C ILE A 71 3.57 11.71 29.20
N GLN A 72 4.55 12.39 29.79
CA GLN A 72 4.44 13.79 30.18
C GLN A 72 5.18 14.70 29.20
N THR A 73 4.43 15.64 28.62
CA THR A 73 4.97 16.68 27.72
C THR A 73 5.83 17.71 28.48
N PRO A 74 6.64 18.55 27.81
CA PRO A 74 7.51 19.54 28.47
C PRO A 74 6.75 20.61 29.27
N CYS A 75 5.47 20.80 28.96
CA CYS A 75 4.56 21.68 29.69
C CYS A 75 3.80 20.98 30.84
N ASN A 76 4.25 19.79 31.24
CA ASN A 76 3.73 18.97 32.34
C ASN A 76 2.32 18.35 32.14
N HIS A 77 1.69 18.52 30.97
CA HIS A 77 0.46 17.78 30.64
C HIS A 77 0.76 16.33 30.25
N THR A 78 -0.09 15.41 30.71
CA THR A 78 0.06 13.96 30.53
C THR A 78 -0.97 13.42 29.54
N PHE A 79 -0.53 12.55 28.63
CA PHE A 79 -1.37 11.86 27.65
C PHE A 79 -0.94 10.39 27.56
N CYS A 80 -1.72 9.54 26.90
CA CYS A 80 -1.20 8.22 26.54
C CYS A 80 -0.23 8.33 25.37
N LEU A 81 0.75 7.43 25.34
CA LEU A 81 1.81 7.39 24.36
C LEU A 81 1.26 7.35 22.93
N GLN A 82 0.25 6.52 22.67
CA GLN A 82 -0.38 6.43 21.35
C GLN A 82 -1.01 7.75 20.91
N CYS A 83 -1.81 8.40 21.76
CA CYS A 83 -2.53 9.62 21.39
C CYS A 83 -1.59 10.80 21.13
N ILE A 84 -0.58 11.01 21.98
CA ILE A 84 0.35 12.12 21.75
C ILE A 84 1.27 11.85 20.56
N SER A 85 1.63 10.59 20.31
CA SER A 85 2.42 10.20 19.13
C SER A 85 1.64 10.36 17.84
N PHE A 86 0.37 9.99 17.83
CA PHE A 86 -0.54 10.27 16.71
C PHE A 86 -0.68 11.79 16.48
N TRP A 87 -0.88 12.57 17.55
CA TRP A 87 -1.01 14.02 17.46
C TRP A 87 0.24 14.71 16.89
N CYS A 88 1.41 14.17 17.24
CA CYS A 88 2.73 14.61 16.81
C CYS A 88 3.19 13.99 15.48
N GLN A 89 2.43 13.03 14.95
CA GLN A 89 2.79 12.31 13.75
C GLN A 89 2.94 13.28 12.58
N ASP A 90 3.97 13.06 11.77
CA ASP A 90 4.27 13.85 10.58
C ASP A 90 4.57 15.35 10.80
N LYS A 91 4.62 15.82 12.06
CA LYS A 91 5.09 17.17 12.43
C LYS A 91 6.53 17.19 12.95
N ALA A 92 7.33 18.19 12.56
CA ALA A 92 8.63 18.47 13.17
C ALA A 92 8.50 19.32 14.44
N ILE A 93 7.51 20.22 14.44
CA ILE A 93 7.10 21.04 15.57
C ILE A 93 5.62 20.76 15.80
N CYS A 94 5.27 20.27 16.98
CA CYS A 94 3.90 20.06 17.41
C CYS A 94 3.54 21.02 18.55
N THR A 95 2.28 21.07 18.96
CA THR A 95 1.83 21.85 20.11
C THR A 95 1.07 20.96 21.06
N CYS A 96 1.21 21.22 22.36
CA CYS A 96 0.47 20.50 23.38
C CYS A 96 -1.05 20.62 23.13
N PRO A 97 -1.80 19.51 23.07
CA PRO A 97 -3.25 19.55 22.89
C PRO A 97 -4.01 20.39 23.93
N MET A 98 -3.48 20.50 25.16
CA MET A 98 -4.13 21.22 26.27
C MET A 98 -3.78 22.71 26.32
N CYS A 99 -2.50 23.06 26.29
CA CYS A 99 -2.06 24.45 26.49
C CYS A 99 -1.37 25.08 25.29
N ARG A 100 -1.27 24.36 24.17
CA ARG A 100 -0.60 24.77 22.92
C ARG A 100 0.89 25.12 23.07
N HIS A 101 1.52 24.78 24.19
CA HIS A 101 2.96 24.94 24.37
C HIS A 101 3.72 24.17 23.27
N PRO A 102 4.74 24.78 22.63
CA PRO A 102 5.47 24.16 21.54
C PRO A 102 6.24 22.92 22.00
N ILE A 103 6.20 21.89 21.15
CA ILE A 103 6.87 20.61 21.32
C ILE A 103 7.81 20.43 20.13
N ILE A 104 9.11 20.31 20.41
CA ILE A 104 10.14 20.10 19.38
C ILE A 104 10.50 18.62 19.36
N LEU A 105 10.27 17.96 18.22
CA LEU A 105 10.62 16.55 18.03
C LEU A 105 11.95 16.44 17.30
N LYS A 106 12.86 15.62 17.81
CA LYS A 106 14.14 15.35 17.14
C LYS A 106 13.89 14.38 15.98
N ARG A 107 13.85 14.88 14.75
CA ARG A 107 13.80 14.03 13.55
C ARG A 107 15.19 13.67 13.04
N ASN A 108 15.29 12.48 12.45
CA ASN A 108 16.42 12.15 11.61
C ASN A 108 16.38 13.06 10.35
N PRO A 109 17.47 13.76 10.00
CA PRO A 109 17.52 14.60 8.79
C PRO A 109 17.09 13.89 7.50
N ALA A 110 17.35 12.57 7.40
CA ALA A 110 16.94 11.76 6.26
C ALA A 110 15.41 11.67 6.05
N ASP A 111 14.62 11.91 7.10
CA ASP A 111 13.15 11.91 7.02
C ASP A 111 12.57 13.25 6.54
N LEU A 112 13.36 14.33 6.58
CA LEU A 112 12.96 15.68 6.13
C LEU A 112 13.14 15.88 4.62
N GLU A 113 13.85 14.97 3.94
CA GLU A 113 14.01 15.00 2.48
C GLU A 113 12.86 14.35 1.71
N ARG A 114 11.86 13.77 2.40
CA ARG A 114 10.63 13.30 1.74
C ARG A 114 9.77 14.52 1.39
N PRO A 115 9.52 14.81 0.10
CA PRO A 115 8.55 15.81 -0.27
C PRO A 115 7.18 15.28 0.15
N ASP A 116 6.55 15.95 1.09
CA ASP A 116 5.17 15.73 1.48
C ASP A 116 4.28 15.77 0.22
N GLN A 117 3.65 14.65 -0.14
CA GLN A 117 2.51 14.62 -1.07
C GLN A 117 1.46 13.61 -0.63
N ASP A 118 0.83 13.91 0.50
CA ASP A 118 -0.58 13.58 0.69
C ASP A 118 -1.41 14.64 -0.05
N LEU A 119 -1.47 14.53 -1.39
CA LEU A 119 -2.48 15.26 -2.17
C LEU A 119 -3.80 14.50 -2.02
N PHE A 120 -4.68 15.06 -1.19
CA PHE A 120 -6.09 14.73 -1.12
C PHE A 120 -6.70 15.00 -2.50
N TRP A 121 -7.14 13.96 -3.20
CA TRP A 121 -7.82 14.09 -4.49
C TRP A 121 -9.27 13.66 -4.30
N ASP A 122 -10.18 14.63 -4.35
CA ASP A 122 -11.60 14.39 -4.60
C ASP A 122 -11.76 14.00 -6.08
N GLU A 123 -12.54 12.96 -6.37
CA GLU A 123 -12.78 12.46 -7.74
C GLU A 123 -13.43 13.51 -8.65
N ASN A 124 -14.00 14.58 -8.08
CA ASN A 124 -14.59 15.68 -8.83
C ASN A 124 -13.60 16.74 -9.33
N ASP A 125 -12.34 16.73 -8.87
CA ASP A 125 -11.40 17.83 -9.13
C ASP A 125 -10.52 17.64 -10.39
N VAL A 126 -10.61 16.48 -11.05
CA VAL A 126 -9.84 16.20 -12.28
C VAL A 126 -10.30 17.06 -13.48
N LEU A 127 -11.51 17.61 -13.42
CA LEU A 127 -12.05 18.48 -14.46
C LEU A 127 -11.79 19.98 -14.22
N CYS A 128 -11.16 20.36 -13.11
CA CYS A 128 -11.00 21.77 -12.70
C CYS A 128 -9.54 22.26 -12.65
N LEU A 129 -8.56 21.46 -13.10
CA LEU A 129 -7.15 21.85 -12.97
C LEU A 129 -6.75 22.92 -14.01
N PRO A 130 -6.18 24.06 -13.59
CA PRO A 130 -5.67 25.07 -14.50
C PRO A 130 -4.39 24.59 -15.23
N PRO A 131 -4.06 25.17 -16.41
CA PRO A 131 -2.92 24.77 -17.25
C PRO A 131 -1.53 24.83 -16.60
N ARG A 132 -1.41 25.35 -15.38
CA ARG A 132 -0.14 25.40 -14.63
C ARG A 132 0.14 24.14 -13.78
N CYS A 133 -0.82 23.23 -13.62
CA CYS A 133 -0.62 21.95 -12.91
C CYS A 133 0.10 20.87 -13.76
N MET A 134 0.57 21.21 -14.97
CA MET A 134 1.18 20.25 -15.89
C MET A 134 2.52 19.67 -15.43
N THR A 135 3.28 20.42 -14.62
CA THR A 135 4.49 19.89 -13.97
C THR A 135 4.15 18.80 -12.95
N VAL A 136 2.99 18.90 -12.28
CA VAL A 136 2.49 17.90 -11.33
C VAL A 136 2.06 16.63 -12.08
N LEU A 137 1.29 16.76 -13.16
CA LEU A 137 0.86 15.62 -13.99
C LEU A 137 2.05 14.90 -14.69
N GLY A 138 3.04 15.66 -15.16
CA GLY A 138 4.27 15.08 -15.74
C GLY A 138 5.12 14.34 -14.72
N TRP A 139 5.15 14.83 -13.48
CA TRP A 139 5.85 14.18 -12.37
C TRP A 139 5.12 12.90 -11.92
N GLU A 140 3.78 12.94 -11.83
CA GLU A 140 2.95 11.76 -11.55
C GLU A 140 3.17 10.67 -12.60
N ASN A 141 3.19 11.00 -13.89
CA ASN A 141 3.44 10.03 -14.95
C ASN A 141 4.78 9.31 -14.79
N ARG A 142 5.86 10.08 -14.57
CA ARG A 142 7.21 9.51 -14.36
C ARG A 142 7.28 8.66 -13.09
N ASN A 143 6.49 8.97 -12.07
CA ASN A 143 6.42 8.19 -10.84
C ASN A 143 5.64 6.88 -11.01
N ILE A 144 4.57 6.87 -11.83
CA ILE A 144 3.77 5.66 -12.03
C ILE A 144 4.59 4.54 -12.70
N PHE A 145 5.41 4.86 -13.70
CA PHE A 145 6.31 3.88 -14.33
C PHE A 145 7.42 3.37 -13.40
N LYS A 146 7.75 4.15 -12.36
CA LYS A 146 8.74 3.79 -11.34
C LYS A 146 8.16 3.04 -10.15
N LEU A 147 6.83 2.88 -10.08
CA LEU A 147 6.20 2.12 -9.02
C LEU A 147 6.79 0.72 -9.01
N GLN A 148 7.21 0.25 -7.86
CA GLN A 148 7.59 -1.14 -7.64
C GLN A 148 6.38 -1.95 -7.23
N THR A 149 6.49 -3.27 -7.31
CA THR A 149 5.48 -4.23 -6.82
C THR A 149 5.09 -3.92 -5.38
N ARG A 150 6.07 -3.49 -4.57
CA ARG A 150 5.84 -3.02 -3.20
C ARG A 150 4.81 -1.89 -3.14
N ASP A 151 4.98 -0.86 -3.96
CA ASP A 151 4.10 0.32 -3.96
C ASP A 151 2.66 -0.07 -4.30
N LEU A 152 2.49 -1.01 -5.25
CA LEU A 152 1.17 -1.54 -5.62
C LEU A 152 0.49 -2.25 -4.43
N VAL A 153 1.22 -3.15 -3.78
CA VAL A 153 0.68 -3.96 -2.67
C VAL A 153 0.39 -3.10 -1.44
N THR A 154 1.13 -2.00 -1.23
CA THR A 154 0.90 -1.07 -0.10
C THR A 154 -0.09 0.04 -0.40
N THR A 155 -0.53 0.21 -1.65
CA THR A 155 -1.51 1.23 -2.01
C THR A 155 -2.83 0.95 -1.27
N MET A 156 -3.31 1.94 -0.52
CA MET A 156 -4.59 1.89 0.20
C MET A 156 -5.64 2.83 -0.41
N LYS A 157 -5.19 3.77 -1.25
CA LYS A 157 -6.06 4.75 -1.89
C LYS A 157 -7.06 4.04 -2.81
N PRO A 158 -8.38 4.14 -2.59
CA PRO A 158 -9.36 3.64 -3.54
C PRO A 158 -9.17 4.38 -4.87
N MET A 159 -9.15 3.62 -5.95
CA MET A 159 -9.02 4.18 -7.30
C MET A 159 -9.91 3.36 -8.24
N PRO A 160 -10.71 4.04 -9.08
CA PRO A 160 -11.46 3.37 -10.11
C PRO A 160 -10.52 2.84 -11.18
N PHE A 161 -10.91 1.75 -11.83
CA PHE A 161 -10.16 1.18 -12.94
C PHE A 161 -11.07 0.50 -13.94
N ARG A 162 -10.59 0.38 -15.18
CA ARG A 162 -11.30 -0.36 -16.24
C ARG A 162 -10.76 -1.78 -16.32
N TRP A 163 -11.65 -2.76 -16.38
CA TRP A 163 -11.27 -4.16 -16.59
C TRP A 163 -10.85 -4.35 -18.05
N ILE A 164 -9.54 -4.38 -18.30
CA ILE A 164 -8.99 -4.62 -19.65
C ILE A 164 -8.30 -5.98 -19.64
N LYS A 165 -9.04 -6.97 -20.13
CA LYS A 165 -8.66 -8.38 -20.17
C LYS A 165 -7.24 -8.59 -20.71
N GLU A 166 -6.93 -8.03 -21.87
CA GLU A 166 -5.66 -8.28 -22.56
C GLU A 166 -4.46 -7.77 -21.77
N THR A 167 -4.59 -6.59 -21.13
CA THR A 167 -3.50 -6.03 -20.31
C THR A 167 -3.36 -6.77 -19.00
N MET A 168 -4.47 -7.21 -18.40
CA MET A 168 -4.45 -8.00 -17.18
C MET A 168 -3.80 -9.37 -17.40
N LEU A 169 -4.18 -10.09 -18.47
CA LEU A 169 -3.58 -11.37 -18.83
C LEU A 169 -2.08 -11.23 -19.13
N HIS A 170 -1.67 -10.14 -19.76
CA HIS A 170 -0.24 -9.87 -19.98
C HIS A 170 0.52 -9.64 -18.68
N ASP A 171 -0.03 -8.84 -17.76
CA ASP A 171 0.67 -8.45 -16.54
C ASP A 171 0.64 -9.52 -15.45
N LEU A 172 -0.35 -10.43 -15.48
CA LEU A 172 -0.56 -11.42 -14.43
C LEU A 172 0.70 -12.27 -14.14
N PRO A 173 1.33 -12.94 -15.12
CA PRO A 173 2.57 -13.69 -14.88
C PRO A 173 3.70 -12.82 -14.32
N VAL A 174 3.83 -11.59 -14.83
CA VAL A 174 4.86 -10.64 -14.39
C VAL A 174 4.66 -10.25 -12.92
N ILE A 175 3.42 -10.01 -12.52
CA ILE A 175 3.05 -9.65 -11.15
C ILE A 175 3.21 -10.84 -10.22
N MET A 176 2.80 -12.04 -10.63
CA MET A 176 2.99 -13.28 -9.85
C MET A 176 4.47 -13.48 -9.51
N VAL A 177 5.36 -13.45 -10.50
CA VAL A 177 6.80 -13.58 -10.29
C VAL A 177 7.33 -12.43 -9.43
N SER A 178 6.91 -11.19 -9.68
CA SER A 178 7.41 -10.05 -8.91
C SER A 178 7.02 -10.11 -7.43
N VAL A 179 5.79 -10.52 -7.12
CA VAL A 179 5.33 -10.73 -5.73
C VAL A 179 6.08 -11.91 -5.10
N ALA A 180 6.25 -13.01 -5.82
CA ALA A 180 6.98 -14.19 -5.36
C ALA A 180 8.43 -13.87 -4.96
N ARG A 181 9.12 -13.03 -5.75
CA ARG A 181 10.46 -12.55 -5.42
C ARG A 181 10.48 -11.80 -4.10
N ARG A 182 9.48 -10.96 -3.84
CA ARG A 182 9.40 -10.20 -2.59
C ARG A 182 9.22 -11.12 -1.39
N PHE A 183 8.46 -12.21 -1.52
CA PHE A 183 8.34 -13.24 -0.48
C PHE A 183 9.66 -13.97 -0.24
N TYR A 184 10.37 -14.34 -1.31
CA TYR A 184 11.68 -14.99 -1.22
C TYR A 184 12.70 -14.17 -0.43
N TYR A 185 12.93 -12.92 -0.83
CA TYR A 185 13.90 -12.08 -0.11
C TYR A 185 13.44 -11.68 1.30
N HIS A 186 12.14 -11.67 1.57
CA HIS A 186 11.63 -11.47 2.93
C HIS A 186 12.05 -12.62 3.86
N ASP A 187 12.01 -13.87 3.39
CA ASP A 187 12.40 -15.04 4.19
C ASP A 187 13.89 -15.07 4.51
N LEU A 188 14.73 -14.48 3.64
CA LEU A 188 16.17 -14.38 3.85
C LEU A 188 16.55 -13.45 5.01
N ARG A 189 15.56 -12.80 5.67
CA ARG A 189 15.73 -11.87 6.81
C ARG A 189 16.58 -10.63 6.41
N PRO A 190 16.74 -9.57 7.25
CA PRO A 190 17.26 -8.28 6.76
C PRO A 190 18.77 -8.27 6.49
N LYS A 191 19.39 -9.43 6.25
CA LYS A 191 20.79 -9.52 5.85
C LYS A 191 21.01 -9.02 4.42
N GLU A 192 19.98 -9.08 3.59
CA GLU A 192 20.05 -8.68 2.19
C GLU A 192 19.08 -7.54 1.89
N THR A 193 19.57 -6.53 1.17
CA THR A 193 18.73 -5.48 0.61
C THR A 193 17.85 -6.07 -0.48
N VAL A 194 16.54 -5.82 -0.42
CA VAL A 194 15.65 -6.34 -1.46
C VAL A 194 15.93 -5.66 -2.80
N PRO A 195 16.22 -6.45 -3.84
CA PRO A 195 16.46 -5.89 -5.16
C PRO A 195 15.24 -5.14 -5.69
N CYS A 196 15.50 -4.11 -6.51
CA CYS A 196 14.46 -3.50 -7.33
C CYS A 196 13.80 -4.54 -8.25
N ASP A 197 12.61 -4.22 -8.74
CA ASP A 197 11.97 -5.03 -9.77
C ASP A 197 12.84 -5.03 -11.03
N LEU A 198 12.95 -6.18 -11.67
CA LEU A 198 13.79 -6.35 -12.85
C LEU A 198 13.10 -5.70 -14.05
N LEU A 199 13.90 -5.10 -14.95
CA LEU A 199 13.39 -4.55 -16.21
C LEU A 199 12.72 -5.65 -17.07
N SER A 200 13.18 -6.90 -16.98
CA SER A 200 12.54 -8.04 -17.65
C SER A 200 11.14 -8.34 -17.10
N LEU A 201 10.82 -7.89 -15.88
CA LEU A 201 9.52 -7.98 -15.24
C LEU A 201 8.79 -6.62 -15.29
N ALA A 202 9.10 -5.78 -16.28
CA ALA A 202 8.31 -4.59 -16.54
C ALA A 202 6.89 -4.99 -16.96
N ARG A 203 5.90 -4.34 -16.33
CA ARG A 203 4.48 -4.42 -16.69
C ARG A 203 4.23 -3.72 -18.02
N HIS A 204 3.04 -3.89 -18.60
CA HIS A 204 2.69 -3.21 -19.85
C HIS A 204 2.85 -1.70 -19.72
N ASP A 205 3.29 -1.04 -20.79
CA ASP A 205 3.24 0.42 -20.88
C ASP A 205 1.82 0.82 -21.29
N PRO A 206 1.07 1.56 -20.46
CA PRO A 206 -0.30 1.92 -20.80
C PRO A 206 -0.40 2.82 -22.05
N SER A 207 0.72 3.42 -22.52
CA SER A 207 0.75 4.38 -23.65
C SER A 207 0.76 3.67 -24.97
N ILE A 208 1.26 2.44 -24.97
CA ILE A 208 1.43 1.64 -26.16
C ILE A 208 0.06 1.07 -26.52
N LYS A 209 -0.50 1.54 -27.63
CA LYS A 209 -1.78 1.02 -28.17
C LYS A 209 -1.70 -0.44 -28.62
N ARG A 210 -0.49 -0.96 -28.82
CA ARG A 210 -0.28 -2.35 -29.23
C ARG A 210 -0.43 -3.27 -28.04
N PHE A 211 -1.31 -4.26 -28.16
CA PHE A 211 -1.43 -5.31 -27.16
C PHE A 211 -0.09 -6.04 -27.03
N PRO A 212 0.44 -6.15 -25.81
CA PRO A 212 1.71 -6.82 -25.59
C PRO A 212 1.58 -8.34 -25.75
N VAL A 213 2.68 -9.01 -26.10
CA VAL A 213 2.71 -10.48 -26.23
C VAL A 213 2.51 -11.09 -24.85
N ILE A 214 1.43 -11.85 -24.67
CA ILE A 214 1.13 -12.55 -23.41
C ILE A 214 2.30 -13.48 -23.09
N ARG A 215 2.87 -13.30 -21.90
CA ARG A 215 3.98 -14.11 -21.40
C ARG A 215 3.41 -15.31 -20.66
N THR A 216 4.10 -16.44 -20.66
CA THR A 216 3.73 -17.56 -19.79
C THR A 216 4.49 -17.47 -18.47
N LEU A 217 3.97 -18.11 -17.42
CA LEU A 217 4.61 -18.14 -16.12
C LEU A 217 5.96 -18.86 -16.19
N GLU A 218 6.05 -19.95 -16.96
CA GLU A 218 7.27 -20.74 -17.18
C GLU A 218 8.35 -19.93 -17.90
N ALA A 219 7.98 -19.10 -18.87
CA ALA A 219 8.92 -18.24 -19.59
C ALA A 219 9.59 -17.19 -18.68
N LEU A 220 8.98 -16.91 -17.53
CA LEU A 220 9.49 -15.98 -16.53
C LEU A 220 10.25 -16.67 -15.39
N ALA A 221 10.50 -17.98 -15.45
CA ALA A 221 11.19 -18.81 -14.46
C ALA A 221 12.40 -18.15 -13.78
N ARG A 222 12.45 -18.20 -12.44
CA ARG A 222 13.57 -17.66 -11.63
C ARG A 222 13.79 -18.42 -10.34
N ASP A 223 15.07 -18.59 -9.99
CA ASP A 223 15.48 -19.20 -8.72
C ASP A 223 15.08 -18.36 -7.50
N ASP A 224 15.03 -17.02 -7.66
CA ASP A 224 14.65 -16.09 -6.60
C ASP A 224 13.13 -15.89 -6.45
N ALA A 225 12.31 -16.78 -7.03
CA ALA A 225 10.85 -16.71 -6.97
C ALA A 225 10.16 -18.09 -6.89
N PRO A 226 10.60 -19.01 -6.02
CA PRO A 226 10.21 -20.43 -6.07
C PRO A 226 8.70 -20.66 -5.95
N ILE A 227 7.99 -19.85 -5.15
CA ILE A 227 6.53 -19.96 -4.97
C ILE A 227 5.76 -19.72 -6.28
N ALA A 228 6.28 -18.93 -7.22
CA ALA A 228 5.63 -18.69 -8.52
C ALA A 228 5.67 -19.91 -9.45
N TYR A 229 6.50 -20.92 -9.16
CA TYR A 229 6.64 -22.13 -9.99
C TYR A 229 6.16 -23.39 -9.27
N HIS A 230 5.49 -23.22 -8.14
CA HIS A 230 4.79 -24.32 -7.49
C HIS A 230 3.55 -24.72 -8.30
N GLU A 231 3.15 -25.99 -8.26
CA GLU A 231 1.95 -26.49 -8.97
C GLU A 231 0.70 -25.67 -8.62
N ASP A 232 0.53 -25.35 -7.33
CA ASP A 232 -0.57 -24.49 -6.86
C ASP A 232 -0.54 -23.07 -7.45
N ALA A 233 0.64 -22.55 -7.81
CA ALA A 233 0.75 -21.24 -8.47
C ALA A 233 0.31 -21.31 -9.94
N PHE A 234 0.51 -22.43 -10.62
CA PHE A 234 -0.07 -22.64 -11.95
C PHE A 234 -1.61 -22.72 -11.87
N ARG A 235 -2.15 -23.43 -10.87
CA ARG A 235 -3.61 -23.47 -10.62
C ARG A 235 -4.18 -22.09 -10.30
N LEU A 236 -3.48 -21.30 -9.48
CA LEU A 236 -3.84 -19.90 -9.22
C LEU A 236 -3.82 -19.07 -10.51
N HIS A 237 -2.79 -19.23 -11.34
CA HIS A 237 -2.67 -18.52 -12.62
C HIS A 237 -3.84 -18.84 -13.55
N GLU A 238 -4.17 -20.13 -13.70
CA GLU A 238 -5.32 -20.59 -14.51
C GLU A 238 -6.64 -20.02 -13.97
N GLY A 239 -6.91 -20.17 -12.67
CA GLY A 239 -8.13 -19.62 -12.06
C GLY A 239 -8.24 -18.10 -12.21
N LEU A 240 -7.13 -17.37 -12.07
CA LEU A 240 -7.13 -15.93 -12.32
C LEU A 240 -7.34 -15.60 -13.80
N CYS A 241 -6.81 -16.39 -14.74
CA CYS A 241 -7.08 -16.21 -16.15
C CYS A 241 -8.57 -16.40 -16.45
N ASP A 242 -9.19 -17.45 -15.89
CA ASP A 242 -10.62 -17.72 -16.05
C ASP A 242 -11.48 -16.55 -15.53
N ILE A 243 -11.17 -16.03 -14.33
CA ILE A 243 -11.85 -14.85 -13.77
C ILE A 243 -11.60 -13.59 -14.62
N ILE A 244 -10.40 -13.41 -15.18
CA ILE A 244 -10.10 -12.28 -16.08
C ILE A 244 -10.88 -12.39 -17.39
N ASN A 245 -11.07 -13.61 -17.89
CA ASN A 245 -11.85 -13.89 -19.08
C ASN A 245 -13.35 -13.70 -18.85
N ASP A 246 -13.85 -14.05 -17.66
CA ASP A 246 -15.25 -13.98 -17.24
C ASP A 246 -15.37 -13.46 -15.79
N PRO A 247 -15.45 -12.14 -15.57
CA PRO A 247 -15.39 -11.52 -14.25
C PRO A 247 -16.70 -11.67 -13.46
N GLN A 248 -17.02 -12.90 -13.07
CA GLN A 248 -18.20 -13.22 -12.26
C GLN A 248 -18.14 -12.56 -10.88
N GLY A 249 -19.27 -12.02 -10.42
CA GLY A 249 -19.38 -11.36 -9.11
C GLY A 249 -18.77 -9.96 -9.04
N ILE A 250 -18.16 -9.46 -10.12
CA ILE A 250 -17.62 -8.10 -10.19
C ILE A 250 -18.67 -7.18 -10.82
N THR A 251 -19.12 -6.20 -10.04
CA THR A 251 -20.03 -5.16 -10.53
C THR A 251 -19.25 -4.08 -11.27
N PHE A 252 -19.61 -3.83 -12.53
CA PHE A 252 -19.10 -2.73 -13.33
C PHE A 252 -20.18 -1.66 -13.52
N ASP A 253 -19.75 -0.40 -13.57
CA ASP A 253 -20.59 0.70 -14.03
C ASP A 253 -20.90 0.55 -15.53
N ASN A 254 -21.84 1.34 -16.04
CA ASN A 254 -22.31 1.26 -17.44
C ASN A 254 -21.20 1.43 -18.49
N ASP A 255 -20.09 2.06 -18.12
CA ASP A 255 -18.90 2.28 -18.96
C ASP A 255 -17.83 1.16 -18.84
N GLY A 256 -18.10 0.13 -18.04
CA GLY A 256 -17.17 -0.96 -17.75
C GLY A 256 -16.11 -0.61 -16.68
N THR A 257 -16.32 0.48 -15.95
CA THR A 257 -15.43 0.89 -14.86
C THR A 257 -15.80 0.19 -13.55
N CYS A 258 -14.81 -0.28 -12.81
CA CYS A 258 -14.95 -0.72 -11.44
C CYS A 258 -14.60 0.45 -10.50
N GLN A 259 -15.54 0.85 -9.65
CA GLN A 259 -15.41 2.02 -8.76
C GLN A 259 -14.25 1.93 -7.78
N SER A 260 -13.85 0.72 -7.38
CA SER A 260 -12.76 0.53 -6.41
C SER A 260 -12.07 -0.80 -6.61
N TRP A 261 -10.75 -0.77 -6.78
CA TRP A 261 -9.92 -1.98 -6.79
C TRP A 261 -10.13 -2.84 -5.54
N GLY A 262 -10.47 -2.24 -4.38
CA GLY A 262 -10.70 -3.00 -3.15
C GLY A 262 -11.90 -3.94 -3.24
N LYS A 263 -13.01 -3.47 -3.84
CA LYS A 263 -14.20 -4.30 -4.08
C LYS A 263 -13.89 -5.41 -5.09
N ALA A 264 -13.15 -5.10 -6.16
CA ALA A 264 -12.73 -6.09 -7.15
C ALA A 264 -11.84 -7.19 -6.53
N VAL A 265 -10.87 -6.81 -5.69
CA VAL A 265 -10.01 -7.78 -4.98
C VAL A 265 -10.86 -8.74 -4.14
N LEU A 266 -11.82 -8.22 -3.38
CA LEU A 266 -12.70 -9.05 -2.55
C LEU A 266 -13.56 -9.99 -3.41
N ALA A 267 -14.13 -9.50 -4.51
CA ALA A 267 -14.92 -10.33 -5.43
C ALA A 267 -14.08 -11.47 -6.02
N VAL A 268 -12.89 -11.18 -6.57
CA VAL A 268 -11.98 -12.20 -7.12
C VAL A 268 -11.58 -13.22 -6.05
N MET A 269 -11.27 -12.77 -4.84
CA MET A 269 -10.95 -13.67 -3.71
C MET A 269 -12.11 -14.60 -3.37
N THR A 270 -13.33 -14.07 -3.30
CA THR A 270 -14.53 -14.87 -3.03
C THR A 270 -14.75 -15.92 -4.12
N THR A 271 -14.65 -15.54 -5.40
CA THR A 271 -14.80 -16.48 -6.53
C THR A 271 -13.78 -17.61 -6.44
N LEU A 272 -12.50 -17.31 -6.20
CA LEU A 272 -11.45 -18.34 -6.04
C LEU A 272 -11.71 -19.31 -4.88
N ILE A 273 -12.36 -18.84 -3.82
CA ILE A 273 -12.70 -19.66 -2.64
C ILE A 273 -13.94 -20.53 -2.96
N GLU A 274 -14.97 -19.96 -3.59
CA GLU A 274 -16.24 -20.63 -3.89
C GLU A 274 -16.10 -21.71 -4.97
N GLU A 275 -15.33 -21.44 -6.02
CA GLU A 275 -15.05 -22.39 -7.10
C GLU A 275 -14.17 -23.57 -6.65
N LYS A 276 -13.70 -23.54 -5.39
CA LYS A 276 -12.79 -24.52 -4.79
C LYS A 276 -11.47 -24.68 -5.53
N THR A 277 -11.12 -23.75 -6.42
CA THR A 277 -9.90 -23.74 -7.24
C THR A 277 -8.64 -23.86 -6.38
N LEU A 278 -8.67 -23.27 -5.18
CA LEU A 278 -7.52 -23.22 -4.25
C LEU A 278 -7.75 -23.97 -2.93
N VAL A 279 -8.79 -24.79 -2.82
CA VAL A 279 -9.06 -25.52 -1.55
C VAL A 279 -7.96 -26.54 -1.27
N GLY A 280 -7.33 -26.41 -0.10
CA GLY A 280 -6.24 -27.30 0.34
C GLY A 280 -4.87 -26.99 -0.28
N THR A 281 -4.74 -25.91 -1.05
CA THR A 281 -3.45 -25.47 -1.60
C THR A 281 -2.60 -24.74 -0.56
N ASP A 282 -1.28 -24.88 -0.66
CA ASP A 282 -0.31 -24.24 0.24
C ASP A 282 0.91 -23.65 -0.48
N GLY A 283 1.02 -23.83 -1.80
CA GLY A 283 2.10 -23.23 -2.59
C GLY A 283 3.49 -23.74 -2.24
N GLY A 284 3.60 -24.88 -1.56
CA GLY A 284 4.88 -25.38 -1.02
C GLY A 284 5.38 -24.52 0.16
N VAL A 285 4.51 -23.71 0.75
CA VAL A 285 4.77 -22.87 1.92
C VAL A 285 3.69 -23.11 2.97
N SER A 286 3.65 -22.32 4.05
CA SER A 286 2.53 -22.41 4.99
C SER A 286 1.25 -21.88 4.35
N GLN A 287 0.11 -22.52 4.64
CA GLN A 287 -1.21 -22.08 4.14
C GLN A 287 -1.47 -20.58 4.35
N ARG A 288 -1.09 -20.04 5.50
CA ARG A 288 -1.18 -18.60 5.78
C ARG A 288 -0.38 -17.77 4.78
N LYS A 289 0.88 -18.15 4.52
CA LYS A 289 1.77 -17.43 3.61
C LYS A 289 1.33 -17.57 2.15
N TRP A 290 0.78 -18.71 1.79
CA TRP A 290 0.15 -18.94 0.49
C TRP A 290 -1.00 -17.97 0.22
N TRP A 291 -1.97 -17.88 1.14
CA TRP A 291 -3.09 -16.96 0.98
C TRP A 291 -2.67 -15.48 0.97
N MET A 292 -1.60 -15.14 1.69
CA MET A 292 -1.01 -13.80 1.58
C MET A 292 -0.41 -13.55 0.19
N TYR A 293 0.28 -14.53 -0.40
CA TYR A 293 0.79 -14.43 -1.77
C TYR A 293 -0.36 -14.23 -2.77
N VAL A 294 -1.40 -15.07 -2.69
CA VAL A 294 -2.63 -14.96 -3.51
C VAL A 294 -3.22 -13.56 -3.44
N TRP A 295 -3.45 -13.05 -2.22
CA TRP A 295 -4.00 -11.71 -2.00
C TRP A 295 -3.10 -10.61 -2.59
N CYS A 296 -1.78 -10.71 -2.43
CA CYS A 296 -0.83 -9.73 -2.96
C CYS A 296 -0.82 -9.69 -4.48
N VAL A 297 -0.89 -10.85 -5.14
CA VAL A 297 -0.97 -10.96 -6.59
C VAL A 297 -2.22 -10.25 -7.11
N ILE A 298 -3.39 -10.59 -6.55
CA ILE A 298 -4.67 -10.02 -6.96
C ILE A 298 -4.66 -8.51 -6.73
N LYS A 299 -4.26 -8.06 -5.54
CA LYS A 299 -4.18 -6.63 -5.23
C LYS A 299 -3.23 -5.89 -6.16
N ALA A 300 -2.01 -6.38 -6.34
CA ALA A 300 -1.03 -5.73 -7.20
C ALA A 300 -1.55 -5.60 -8.63
N LEU A 301 -2.23 -6.63 -9.14
CA LEU A 301 -2.85 -6.60 -10.46
C LEU A 301 -3.93 -5.52 -10.56
N MET A 302 -4.89 -5.48 -9.62
CA MET A 302 -5.99 -4.50 -9.66
C MET A 302 -5.49 -3.05 -9.46
N VAL A 303 -4.57 -2.84 -8.50
CA VAL A 303 -3.97 -1.52 -8.25
C VAL A 303 -3.18 -1.06 -9.48
N TRP A 304 -2.46 -1.97 -10.14
CA TRP A 304 -1.76 -1.61 -11.37
C TRP A 304 -2.71 -1.19 -12.48
N GLN A 305 -3.83 -1.91 -12.69
CA GLN A 305 -4.82 -1.50 -13.68
C GLN A 305 -5.44 -0.13 -13.34
N ALA A 306 -5.60 0.20 -12.06
CA ALA A 306 -6.04 1.53 -11.63
C ALA A 306 -5.05 2.63 -11.98
N TYR A 307 -3.76 2.40 -11.76
CA TYR A 307 -2.70 3.32 -12.19
C TYR A 307 -2.63 3.44 -13.72
N ALA A 308 -2.77 2.34 -14.45
CA ALA A 308 -2.80 2.33 -15.90
C ALA A 308 -4.01 3.12 -16.45
N ALA A 309 -5.19 2.97 -15.83
CA ALA A 309 -6.39 3.74 -16.18
C ALA A 309 -6.17 5.25 -15.97
N ARG A 310 -5.57 5.64 -14.84
CA ARG A 310 -5.20 7.03 -14.56
C ARG A 310 -4.23 7.60 -15.60
N LEU A 311 -3.18 6.85 -15.96
CA LEU A 311 -2.24 7.26 -17.01
C LEU A 311 -2.93 7.51 -18.36
N ARG A 312 -3.87 6.65 -18.74
CA ARG A 312 -4.63 6.83 -19.99
C ARG A 312 -5.48 8.10 -20.00
N VAL A 313 -6.07 8.49 -18.85
CA VAL A 313 -6.80 9.76 -18.72
C VAL A 313 -5.83 10.93 -18.92
N VAL A 314 -4.68 10.90 -18.24
CA VAL A 314 -3.68 11.97 -18.35
C VAL A 314 -3.19 12.13 -19.79
N TRP A 315 -2.90 11.03 -20.50
CA TRP A 315 -2.48 11.14 -21.90
C TRP A 315 -3.59 11.55 -22.85
N ARG A 316 -4.84 11.14 -22.62
CA ARG A 316 -5.97 11.60 -23.43
C ARG A 316 -6.09 13.12 -23.34
N LEU A 317 -6.04 13.68 -22.13
CA LEU A 317 -6.11 15.11 -21.90
C LEU A 317 -4.96 15.86 -22.60
N ARG A 318 -3.74 15.32 -22.55
CA ARG A 318 -2.59 15.91 -23.28
C ARG A 318 -2.76 15.88 -24.79
N HIS A 319 -3.26 14.76 -25.32
CA HIS A 319 -3.48 14.62 -26.75
C HIS A 319 -4.58 15.57 -27.25
N GLU A 320 -5.64 15.78 -26.47
CA GLU A 320 -6.70 16.76 -26.77
C GLU A 320 -6.17 18.21 -26.75
N GLN A 321 -5.10 18.47 -26.00
CA GLN A 321 -4.43 19.77 -25.93
C GLN A 321 -3.35 19.98 -27.02
N GLY A 322 -3.10 18.98 -27.86
CA GLY A 322 -2.14 19.08 -28.96
C GLY A 322 -0.67 18.98 -28.56
N GLU A 323 -0.37 18.46 -27.35
CA GLU A 323 1.00 18.18 -26.92
C GLU A 323 1.46 16.82 -27.47
N TYR A 324 1.98 16.81 -28.70
CA TYR A 324 2.39 15.58 -29.40
C TYR A 324 3.84 15.16 -29.13
N ASP A 325 4.70 16.05 -28.63
CA ASP A 325 6.15 15.83 -28.62
C ASP A 325 6.71 15.62 -27.21
N TRP A 326 6.99 14.36 -26.89
CA TRP A 326 8.05 13.98 -25.95
C TRP A 326 8.87 12.86 -26.60
N HIS A 327 9.86 13.26 -27.38
CA HIS A 327 11.05 12.45 -27.59
C HIS A 327 12.02 12.78 -26.44
N ASP A 328 11.97 12.00 -25.37
CA ASP A 328 13.10 11.85 -24.44
C ASP A 328 13.84 10.55 -24.80
#